data_AF-A0A7L2B4P4-F1
#
_entry.id   AF-A0A7L2B4P4-F1
#
_cell.length_a   1.000
_cell.length_b   1.000
_cell.length_c   1.000
_cell.angle_alpha   90.00
_cell.angle_beta   90.00
_cell.angle_gamma   90.00
#
_symmetry.space_group_name_H-M   'P 1'
#
loop_
_entity.id
_entity.type
_entity.pdbx_description
1 polymer ?
#
loop_
_entity_poly.entity_id
_entity_poly.type
_entity_poly.pdbx_seq_one_letter_code
_entity_poly.pdbx_strand_id
1 'polypeptide(L)'
;LQIFLGALAFSFFAKGFSGSYMKSMSSQIERRFEISSSIVGIIDGSFEIGNLMVMVFVSYLGPRVHRPKVIAVGCLIMSLGAFLSVMPQFLMGRYNYERITVTVDNSSTSVSACSPASSVGYPVTDAPETPRAMKNFGCEKTTNSYLWLFVLMGNLLRGIGEAPVMPLGVSYIDDFSKEENSAFYIGLVRSSGMFGPTLGFLLGSFCASLWVDIGIVDIDAISINPKDTRWVGAWWLGLLICGAVNFIASLPFWFLPYSLPKEGKHENLKMSQLPVQGDHCKIDPPVQPHIYLSIADFFPALKKLFGNPVFLVFIFLTILQYNSLVGMITYETKFMEQQFNISVARAIFLIGVILLPITILGMFLGGFLIKKFKLPITEMGKFACITFILAYLLNLLYFTCSCEVLQVAGLTTSYSGF
;
A
#
# COMPACT_ATOMS: atom_id res chain seq x y z
N LEU A 1 -10.49 -25.36 -11.63
CA LEU A 1 -10.99 -24.04 -11.19
C LEU A 1 -10.73 -23.79 -9.71
N GLN A 2 -11.15 -24.71 -8.81
CA GLN A 2 -10.97 -24.55 -7.36
C GLN A 2 -9.53 -24.25 -6.91
N ILE A 3 -8.52 -24.96 -7.46
CA ILE A 3 -7.10 -24.70 -7.14
C ILE A 3 -6.68 -23.28 -7.55
N PHE A 4 -7.11 -22.82 -8.73
CA PHE A 4 -6.85 -21.45 -9.19
C PHE A 4 -7.53 -20.41 -8.28
N LEU A 5 -8.77 -20.66 -7.85
CA LEU A 5 -9.48 -19.79 -6.90
C LEU A 5 -8.73 -19.67 -5.57
N GLY A 6 -8.26 -20.79 -5.01
CA GLY A 6 -7.45 -20.80 -3.79
C GLY A 6 -6.12 -20.05 -3.95
N ALA A 7 -5.41 -20.29 -5.05
CA ALA A 7 -4.16 -19.59 -5.36
C ALA A 7 -4.37 -18.07 -5.54
N LEU A 8 -5.45 -17.68 -6.24
CA LEU A 8 -5.79 -16.28 -6.45
C LEU A 8 -6.24 -15.60 -5.17
N ALA A 9 -7.06 -16.26 -4.33
CA ALA A 9 -7.41 -15.79 -3.00
C ALA A 9 -6.17 -15.51 -2.15
N PHE A 10 -5.22 -16.45 -2.12
CA PHE A 10 -3.97 -16.28 -1.38
C PHE A 10 -3.10 -15.15 -1.97
N SER A 11 -3.05 -14.99 -3.29
CA SER A 11 -2.35 -13.86 -3.93
C SER A 11 -3.00 -12.51 -3.60
N PHE A 12 -4.33 -12.44 -3.57
CA PHE A 12 -5.08 -11.25 -3.14
C PHE A 12 -4.78 -10.89 -1.68
N PHE A 13 -4.73 -11.90 -0.81
CA PHE A 13 -4.29 -11.76 0.57
C PHE A 13 -2.85 -11.23 0.65
N ALA A 14 -1.92 -11.87 -0.06
CA ALA A 14 -0.49 -11.54 -0.05
C ALA A 14 -0.22 -10.09 -0.51
N LYS A 15 -0.83 -9.66 -1.62
CA LYS A 15 -0.69 -8.29 -2.11
C LYS A 15 -1.25 -7.26 -1.11
N GLY A 16 -2.39 -7.57 -0.48
CA GLY A 16 -3.06 -6.67 0.46
C GLY A 16 -2.26 -6.55 1.77
N PHE A 17 -1.75 -7.68 2.26
CA PHE A 17 -0.85 -7.78 3.41
C PHE A 17 0.45 -6.99 3.18
N SER A 18 1.06 -7.21 2.03
CA SER A 18 2.29 -6.53 1.64
C SER A 18 2.07 -5.02 1.51
N GLY A 19 0.99 -4.60 0.84
CA GLY A 19 0.63 -3.21 0.60
C GLY A 19 0.36 -2.44 1.90
N SER A 20 -0.45 -2.99 2.80
CA SER A 20 -0.74 -2.33 4.08
C SER A 20 0.48 -2.24 5.00
N TYR A 21 1.36 -3.25 5.00
CA TYR A 21 2.60 -3.19 5.76
C TYR A 21 3.47 -2.01 5.31
N MET A 22 3.68 -1.86 3.99
CA MET A 22 4.47 -0.74 3.45
C MET A 22 3.90 0.62 3.87
N LYS A 23 2.58 0.79 3.74
CA LYS A 23 1.89 2.03 4.17
C LYS A 23 2.04 2.30 5.67
N SER A 24 1.97 1.25 6.50
CA SER A 24 2.12 1.41 7.94
C SER A 24 3.53 1.86 8.35
N MET A 25 4.56 1.54 7.55
CA MET A 25 5.96 1.86 7.86
C MET A 25 6.42 3.22 7.32
N SER A 26 5.57 3.97 6.60
CA SER A 26 5.94 5.26 5.98
C SER A 26 6.57 6.24 6.97
N SER A 27 6.00 6.41 8.16
CA SER A 27 6.56 7.31 9.19
C SER A 27 7.91 6.83 9.73
N GLN A 28 8.16 5.52 9.76
CA GLN A 28 9.43 4.95 10.21
C GLN A 28 10.52 5.15 9.16
N ILE A 29 10.18 4.99 7.88
CA ILE A 29 11.06 5.27 6.75
C ILE A 29 11.39 6.77 6.71
N GLU A 30 10.39 7.65 6.91
CA GLU A 30 10.59 9.10 7.01
C GLU A 30 11.69 9.45 8.02
N ARG A 31 11.58 8.91 9.24
CA ARG A 31 12.53 9.14 10.33
C ARG A 31 13.89 8.52 10.07
N ARG A 32 13.94 7.27 9.57
CA ARG A 32 15.19 6.54 9.35
C ARG A 32 16.10 7.25 8.34
N PHE A 33 15.51 7.81 7.29
CA PHE A 33 16.25 8.49 6.23
C PHE A 33 16.31 10.01 6.41
N GLU A 34 15.66 10.55 7.46
CA GLU A 34 15.57 12.00 7.73
C GLU A 34 15.07 12.79 6.50
N ILE A 35 14.10 12.22 5.77
CA ILE A 35 13.54 12.79 4.54
C ILE A 35 12.23 13.54 4.82
N SER A 36 11.89 14.50 3.95
CA SER A 36 10.61 15.21 4.04
C SER A 36 9.42 14.30 3.72
N SER A 37 8.25 14.62 4.28
CA SER A 37 7.00 13.90 3.99
C SER A 37 6.62 13.92 2.51
N SER A 38 7.05 14.95 1.76
CA SER A 38 6.86 15.00 0.30
C SER A 38 7.61 13.88 -0.42
N ILE A 39 8.85 13.57 0.00
CA ILE A 39 9.63 12.47 -0.58
C ILE A 39 9.02 11.12 -0.21
N VAL A 40 8.54 10.96 1.03
CA VAL A 40 7.81 9.75 1.45
C VAL A 40 6.54 9.55 0.62
N GLY A 41 5.81 10.64 0.32
CA GLY A 41 4.68 10.61 -0.60
C GLY A 41 5.06 10.15 -2.01
N ILE A 42 6.24 10.54 -2.53
CA ILE A 42 6.77 10.03 -3.80
C ILE A 42 7.11 8.54 -3.70
N ILE A 43 7.70 8.09 -2.58
CA ILE A 43 8.00 6.67 -2.34
C ILE A 43 6.69 5.86 -2.35
N ASP A 44 5.67 6.29 -1.61
CA ASP A 44 4.36 5.60 -1.59
C ASP A 44 3.72 5.60 -2.99
N GLY A 45 3.68 6.76 -3.65
CA GLY A 45 3.12 6.93 -4.99
C GLY A 45 3.85 6.13 -6.07
N SER A 46 5.14 5.79 -5.89
CA SER A 46 5.89 4.98 -6.84
C SER A 46 5.29 3.60 -7.07
N PHE A 47 4.58 3.03 -6.08
CA PHE A 47 3.82 1.79 -6.27
C PHE A 47 2.76 1.95 -7.36
N GLU A 48 1.95 3.00 -7.29
CA GLU A 48 0.89 3.24 -8.27
C GLU A 48 1.47 3.59 -9.65
N ILE A 49 2.58 4.33 -9.70
CA ILE A 49 3.30 4.60 -10.95
C ILE A 49 3.72 3.29 -11.62
N GLY A 50 4.35 2.38 -10.86
CA GLY A 50 4.80 1.08 -11.39
C GLY A 50 3.64 0.20 -11.84
N ASN A 51 2.53 0.23 -11.10
CA ASN A 51 1.31 -0.49 -11.45
C ASN A 51 0.72 0.01 -12.78
N LEU A 52 0.49 1.32 -12.89
CA LEU A 52 -0.11 1.96 -14.07
C LEU A 52 0.74 1.79 -15.34
N MET A 53 2.07 1.75 -15.22
CA MET A 53 2.99 1.52 -16.34
C MET A 53 2.68 0.21 -17.09
N VAL A 54 2.23 -0.82 -16.40
CA VAL A 54 2.09 -2.18 -16.95
C VAL A 54 0.63 -2.63 -17.03
N MET A 55 -0.27 -2.04 -16.23
CA MET A 55 -1.69 -2.42 -16.14
C MET A 55 -2.43 -2.39 -17.48
N VAL A 56 -2.22 -1.36 -18.30
CA VAL A 56 -2.88 -1.23 -19.62
C VAL A 56 -2.43 -2.34 -20.55
N PHE A 57 -1.13 -2.59 -20.63
CA PHE A 57 -0.55 -3.64 -21.48
C PHE A 57 -1.00 -5.02 -21.07
N VAL A 58 -0.99 -5.31 -19.76
CA VAL A 58 -1.43 -6.61 -19.25
C VAL A 58 -2.92 -6.83 -19.48
N SER A 59 -3.75 -5.80 -19.31
CA SER A 59 -5.19 -5.91 -19.55
C SER A 59 -5.49 -6.17 -21.03
N TYR A 60 -4.76 -5.54 -21.94
CA TYR A 60 -4.90 -5.75 -23.40
C TYR A 60 -4.35 -7.11 -23.85
N LEU A 61 -3.18 -7.52 -23.35
CA LEU A 61 -2.52 -8.78 -23.73
C LEU A 61 -3.11 -10.00 -23.01
N GLY A 62 -3.87 -9.80 -21.92
CA GLY A 62 -4.42 -10.84 -21.06
C GLY A 62 -5.10 -12.01 -21.78
N PRO A 63 -5.93 -11.78 -22.81
CA PRO A 63 -6.56 -12.86 -23.58
C PRO A 63 -5.60 -13.72 -24.40
N ARG A 64 -4.39 -13.23 -24.69
CA ARG A 64 -3.41 -13.86 -25.61
C ARG A 64 -2.21 -14.48 -24.90
N VAL A 65 -2.14 -14.36 -23.57
CA VAL A 65 -1.01 -14.84 -22.76
C VAL A 65 -1.44 -15.94 -21.80
N HIS A 66 -0.45 -16.69 -21.31
CA HIS A 66 -0.66 -17.69 -20.29
C HIS A 66 -0.93 -17.03 -18.93
N ARG A 67 -2.18 -16.59 -18.70
CA ARG A 67 -2.58 -15.75 -17.54
C ARG A 67 -2.03 -16.23 -16.19
N PRO A 68 -2.14 -17.52 -15.79
CA PRO A 68 -1.55 -17.97 -14.54
C PRO A 68 -0.05 -17.70 -14.41
N LYS A 69 0.75 -17.96 -15.46
CA LYS A 69 2.20 -17.73 -15.44
C LYS A 69 2.55 -16.24 -15.37
N VAL A 70 1.77 -15.38 -16.03
CA VAL A 70 1.97 -13.92 -15.94
C VAL A 70 1.67 -13.42 -14.51
N ILE A 71 0.62 -13.95 -13.86
CA ILE A 71 0.34 -13.69 -12.44
C ILE A 71 1.51 -14.19 -11.57
N ALA A 72 2.04 -15.39 -11.84
CA ALA A 72 3.16 -15.96 -11.11
C ALA A 72 4.41 -15.05 -11.18
N VAL A 73 4.76 -14.59 -12.38
CA VAL A 73 5.86 -13.65 -12.62
C VAL A 73 5.60 -12.32 -11.89
N GLY A 74 4.37 -11.80 -11.92
CA GLY A 74 3.99 -10.62 -11.15
C GLY A 74 4.25 -10.77 -9.65
N CYS A 75 3.79 -11.87 -9.03
CA CYS A 75 4.03 -12.16 -7.62
C CYS A 75 5.54 -12.28 -7.29
N LEU A 76 6.35 -12.86 -8.19
CA LEU A 76 7.80 -12.91 -8.03
C LEU A 76 8.44 -11.52 -8.09
N ILE A 77 8.06 -10.68 -9.05
CA ILE A 77 8.55 -9.30 -9.15
C ILE A 77 8.18 -8.52 -7.89
N MET A 78 6.96 -8.71 -7.38
CA MET A 78 6.51 -8.09 -6.13
C MET A 78 7.33 -8.56 -4.92
N SER A 79 7.72 -9.84 -4.87
CA SER A 79 8.63 -10.38 -3.84
C SER A 79 10.03 -9.75 -3.94
N LEU A 80 10.61 -9.70 -5.14
CA LEU A 80 11.91 -9.06 -5.39
C LEU A 80 11.90 -7.58 -5.02
N GLY A 81 10.82 -6.85 -5.34
CA GLY A 81 10.66 -5.46 -4.94
C GLY A 81 10.64 -5.29 -3.42
N ALA A 82 9.98 -6.17 -2.68
CA ALA A 82 10.00 -6.15 -1.21
C ALA A 82 11.41 -6.38 -0.64
N PHE A 83 12.17 -7.33 -1.17
CA PHE A 83 13.55 -7.57 -0.76
C PHE A 83 14.47 -6.40 -1.14
N LEU A 84 14.27 -5.78 -2.30
CA LEU A 84 15.02 -4.60 -2.72
C LEU A 84 14.80 -3.42 -1.76
N SER A 85 13.56 -3.21 -1.31
CA SER A 85 13.24 -2.16 -0.32
C SER A 85 13.93 -2.38 1.03
N VAL A 86 14.32 -3.62 1.37
CA VAL A 86 15.04 -3.94 2.62
C VAL A 86 16.54 -3.65 2.53
N MET A 87 17.13 -3.69 1.32
CA MET A 87 18.58 -3.54 1.12
C MET A 87 19.23 -2.37 1.88
N PRO A 88 18.61 -1.17 1.99
CA PRO A 88 19.20 -0.06 2.74
C PRO A 88 19.55 -0.40 4.18
N GLN A 89 18.77 -1.22 4.88
CA GLN A 89 19.07 -1.55 6.29
C GLN A 89 20.41 -2.28 6.43
N PHE A 90 20.77 -3.13 5.47
CA PHE A 90 22.03 -3.87 5.50
C PHE A 90 23.22 -3.06 4.99
N LEU A 91 22.96 -2.02 4.21
CA LEU A 91 23.98 -1.11 3.69
C LEU A 91 24.23 0.07 4.65
N MET A 92 23.24 0.43 5.46
CA MET A 92 23.33 1.51 6.44
C MET A 92 23.99 1.04 7.74
N GLY A 93 24.76 1.94 8.34
CA GLY A 93 25.23 1.78 9.70
C GLY A 93 24.11 1.93 10.75
N ARG A 94 24.49 1.79 12.01
CA ARG A 94 23.59 1.91 13.17
C ARG A 94 22.84 3.24 13.17
N TYR A 95 21.58 3.22 13.56
CA TYR A 95 20.80 4.43 13.75
C TYR A 95 21.27 5.18 15.00
N ASN A 96 21.71 6.42 14.83
CA ASN A 96 22.18 7.26 15.92
C ASN A 96 21.13 8.33 16.24
N TYR A 97 20.31 8.07 17.26
CA TYR A 97 19.27 8.99 17.72
C TYR A 97 19.82 10.20 18.49
N GLU A 98 21.08 10.16 18.96
CA GLU A 98 21.71 11.24 19.73
C GLU A 98 22.15 12.40 18.83
N ARG A 99 22.41 12.15 17.54
CA ARG A 99 22.70 13.23 16.58
C ARG A 99 21.59 14.28 16.50
N ILE A 100 20.33 13.86 16.70
CA ILE A 100 19.16 14.75 16.71
C ILE A 100 19.16 15.66 17.95
N THR A 101 19.81 15.25 19.04
CA THR A 101 20.01 16.06 20.26
C THR A 101 21.26 16.94 20.23
N VAL A 102 22.24 16.67 19.36
CA VAL A 102 23.56 17.34 19.39
C VAL A 102 23.61 18.65 18.57
N THR A 103 22.56 19.03 17.85
CA THR A 103 22.43 20.40 17.28
C THR A 103 22.00 21.45 18.30
N VAL A 104 22.35 21.28 19.58
CA VAL A 104 22.08 22.27 20.64
C VAL A 104 23.36 22.78 21.34
N ASP A 105 24.53 22.17 21.18
CA ASP A 105 25.74 22.67 21.85
C ASP A 105 26.91 22.98 20.90
N ASN A 106 27.35 24.24 21.00
CA ASN A 106 28.55 24.89 20.43
C ASN A 106 28.50 25.51 19.03
N SER A 107 27.31 25.97 18.60
CA SER A 107 27.24 27.13 17.71
C SER A 107 26.05 27.99 18.13
N SER A 108 26.30 29.25 18.45
CA SER A 108 25.32 30.25 18.91
C SER A 108 24.33 30.68 17.82
N THR A 109 23.69 29.73 17.17
CA THR A 109 22.56 29.95 16.26
C THR A 109 21.48 28.95 16.64
N SER A 110 20.73 29.32 17.67
CA SER A 110 19.43 28.72 17.96
C SER A 110 18.58 28.81 16.69
N VAL A 111 18.24 27.66 16.09
CA VAL A 111 17.05 27.59 15.24
C VAL A 111 15.84 27.54 16.18
N SER A 112 15.60 28.65 16.87
CA SER A 112 14.32 28.91 17.53
C SER A 112 13.38 29.43 16.44
N ALA A 113 12.35 28.65 16.12
CA ALA A 113 11.33 29.03 15.14
C ALA A 113 10.46 30.22 15.59
N CYS A 114 10.70 30.79 16.78
CA CYS A 114 10.08 32.01 17.26
C CYS A 114 11.07 32.76 18.17
N SER A 115 11.50 33.97 17.80
CA SER A 115 12.00 34.95 18.77
C SER A 115 11.66 36.36 18.28
N PRO A 116 11.03 37.20 19.12
CA PRO A 116 10.70 38.57 18.77
C PRO A 116 11.98 39.40 18.74
N ALA A 117 12.12 40.23 17.71
CA ALA A 117 13.25 41.13 17.55
C ALA A 117 13.38 42.07 18.76
N SER A 118 14.54 42.08 19.40
CA SER A 118 14.93 43.13 20.34
C SER A 118 16.36 43.54 20.05
N SER A 119 16.49 44.78 19.60
CA SER A 119 17.71 45.43 19.15
C SER A 119 18.44 46.11 20.31
N VAL A 120 19.65 45.68 20.68
CA VAL A 120 20.65 46.54 21.34
C VAL A 120 22.06 46.01 21.01
N GLY A 121 22.98 46.92 20.65
CA GLY A 121 24.30 46.63 20.09
C GLY A 121 25.45 46.40 21.10
N TYR A 122 26.52 45.78 20.55
CA TYR A 122 27.99 45.81 20.81
C TYR A 122 28.55 46.36 22.15
N PRO A 123 29.77 45.94 22.61
CA PRO A 123 30.91 45.52 21.79
C PRO A 123 31.78 44.33 22.29
N VAL A 124 32.67 43.97 21.36
CA VAL A 124 33.74 42.95 21.32
C VAL A 124 34.82 43.15 22.38
N THR A 125 35.41 42.05 22.89
CA THR A 125 36.76 42.07 23.47
C THR A 125 37.49 40.76 23.19
N ASP A 126 38.67 40.88 22.58
CA ASP A 126 39.58 39.82 22.13
C ASP A 126 40.31 39.11 23.29
N ALA A 127 40.53 37.80 23.16
CA ALA A 127 41.61 37.08 23.84
C ALA A 127 42.05 35.82 23.04
N PRO A 128 43.36 35.48 23.02
CA PRO A 128 43.97 34.69 21.95
C PRO A 128 43.95 33.16 22.16
N GLU A 129 43.97 32.45 21.04
CA GLU A 129 43.97 30.99 20.89
C GLU A 129 45.29 30.31 21.32
N THR A 130 45.17 29.07 21.81
CA THR A 130 46.26 28.07 21.79
C THR A 130 45.75 26.79 21.09
N PRO A 131 46.41 26.28 20.03
CA PRO A 131 45.91 25.13 19.28
C PRO A 131 46.41 23.82 19.90
N ARG A 132 45.52 23.09 20.59
CA ARG A 132 45.76 21.67 20.89
C ARG A 132 45.33 20.84 19.70
N ALA A 133 46.30 20.31 18.98
CA ALA A 133 46.14 19.32 17.94
C ALA A 133 45.52 18.03 18.51
N MET A 134 44.20 17.90 18.43
CA MET A 134 43.50 16.63 18.63
C MET A 134 43.17 16.05 17.25
N LYS A 135 43.90 14.98 16.94
CA LYS A 135 43.68 13.99 15.86
C LYS A 135 42.28 14.06 15.24
N ASN A 136 42.24 14.49 13.98
CA ASN A 136 41.11 14.26 13.06
C ASN A 136 40.86 12.74 12.94
N PHE A 137 40.01 12.19 13.81
CA PHE A 137 39.22 11.02 13.41
C PHE A 137 38.15 11.56 12.46
N GLY A 138 38.19 11.06 11.23
CA GLY A 138 37.42 11.58 10.11
C GLY A 138 35.98 11.89 10.51
N CYS A 139 35.60 13.15 10.30
CA CYS A 139 34.23 13.51 10.00
C CYS A 139 33.84 12.65 8.78
N GLU A 140 33.21 11.50 9.03
CA GLU A 140 32.57 10.72 7.99
C GLU A 140 31.54 11.66 7.37
N LYS A 141 31.88 12.12 6.17
CA LYS A 141 31.08 13.04 5.38
C LYS A 141 29.63 12.62 5.46
N THR A 142 28.79 13.59 5.73
CA THR A 142 27.34 13.59 5.59
C THR A 142 26.94 13.11 4.19
N THR A 143 26.96 11.81 3.96
CA THR A 143 26.25 11.22 2.83
C THR A 143 24.79 11.31 3.20
N ASN A 144 24.12 12.37 2.74
CA ASN A 144 22.68 12.36 2.53
C ASN A 144 22.39 11.09 1.73
N SER A 145 22.01 10.04 2.43
CA SER A 145 22.13 8.70 1.90
C SER A 145 21.00 8.51 0.91
N TYR A 146 21.31 8.58 -0.40
CA TYR A 146 20.39 8.29 -1.49
C TYR A 146 19.85 6.84 -1.46
N LEU A 147 20.14 6.07 -0.40
CA LEU A 147 19.66 4.71 -0.18
C LEU A 147 18.12 4.62 -0.09
N TRP A 148 17.41 5.72 0.21
CA TRP A 148 15.95 5.75 0.10
C TRP A 148 15.46 5.47 -1.34
N LEU A 149 16.31 5.66 -2.37
CA LEU A 149 16.01 5.27 -3.76
C LEU A 149 15.81 3.75 -3.92
N PHE A 150 16.42 2.91 -3.09
CA PHE A 150 16.14 1.46 -3.09
C PHE A 150 14.74 1.17 -2.61
N VAL A 151 14.26 1.91 -1.59
CA VAL A 151 12.88 1.79 -1.10
C VAL A 151 11.91 2.21 -2.20
N LEU A 152 12.18 3.33 -2.88
CA LEU A 152 11.42 3.82 -4.04
C LEU A 152 11.38 2.77 -5.15
N MET A 153 12.54 2.28 -5.59
CA MET A 153 12.62 1.31 -6.69
C MET A 153 11.97 -0.03 -6.32
N GLY A 154 12.12 -0.47 -5.07
CA GLY A 154 11.46 -1.68 -4.59
C GLY A 154 9.95 -1.54 -4.53
N ASN A 155 9.43 -0.36 -4.17
CA ASN A 155 7.99 -0.09 -4.18
C ASN A 155 7.43 0.03 -5.61
N LEU A 156 8.19 0.63 -6.54
CA LEU A 156 7.89 0.64 -7.98
C LEU A 156 7.79 -0.79 -8.55
N LEU A 157 8.78 -1.65 -8.24
CA LEU A 157 8.76 -3.07 -8.66
C LEU A 157 7.57 -3.82 -8.06
N ARG A 158 7.22 -3.55 -6.80
CA ARG A 158 6.00 -4.09 -6.20
C ARG A 158 4.74 -3.68 -6.94
N GLY A 159 4.66 -2.43 -7.39
CA GLY A 159 3.58 -1.94 -8.24
C GLY A 159 3.47 -2.70 -9.56
N ILE A 160 4.60 -2.85 -10.27
CA ILE A 160 4.70 -3.62 -11.52
C ILE A 160 4.23 -5.06 -11.32
N GLY A 161 4.64 -5.69 -10.22
CA GLY A 161 4.29 -7.07 -9.89
C GLY A 161 2.82 -7.29 -9.52
N GLU A 162 2.16 -6.28 -8.95
CA GLU A 162 0.75 -6.34 -8.57
C GLU A 162 -0.19 -6.19 -9.77
N ALA A 163 0.19 -5.37 -10.76
CA ALA A 163 -0.60 -5.05 -11.95
C ALA A 163 -1.32 -6.24 -12.63
N PRO A 164 -0.68 -7.41 -12.87
CA PRO A 164 -1.34 -8.54 -13.51
C PRO A 164 -2.35 -9.30 -12.65
N VAL A 165 -2.27 -9.23 -11.32
CA VAL A 165 -2.98 -10.14 -10.40
C VAL A 165 -4.49 -9.99 -10.54
N MET A 166 -4.98 -8.75 -10.50
CA MET A 166 -6.42 -8.45 -10.53
C MET A 166 -7.05 -8.63 -11.91
N PRO A 167 -6.60 -7.96 -12.99
CA PRO A 167 -7.25 -8.05 -14.29
C PRO A 167 -7.22 -9.46 -14.86
N LEU A 168 -6.05 -10.14 -14.83
CA LEU A 168 -5.92 -11.49 -15.36
C LEU A 168 -6.58 -12.54 -14.48
N GLY A 169 -6.56 -12.34 -13.15
CA GLY A 169 -7.19 -13.25 -12.20
C GLY A 169 -8.70 -13.27 -12.36
N VAL A 170 -9.33 -12.09 -12.40
CA VAL A 170 -10.77 -11.96 -12.56
C VAL A 170 -11.23 -12.46 -13.93
N SER A 171 -10.52 -12.09 -15.02
CA SER A 171 -10.90 -12.55 -16.36
C SER A 171 -10.75 -14.06 -16.51
N TYR A 172 -9.77 -14.69 -15.85
CA TYR A 172 -9.62 -16.15 -15.86
C TYR A 172 -10.75 -16.85 -15.09
N ILE A 173 -11.23 -16.29 -13.98
CA ILE A 173 -12.42 -16.82 -13.30
C ILE A 173 -13.63 -16.75 -14.22
N ASP A 174 -13.83 -15.61 -14.86
CA ASP A 174 -14.99 -15.37 -15.73
C ASP A 174 -15.04 -16.34 -16.92
N ASP A 175 -13.90 -16.59 -17.57
CA ASP A 175 -13.82 -17.49 -18.73
C ASP A 175 -14.11 -18.97 -18.39
N PHE A 176 -13.73 -19.41 -17.18
CA PHE A 176 -13.76 -20.83 -16.80
C PHE A 176 -14.87 -21.22 -15.82
N SER A 177 -15.62 -20.25 -15.28
CA SER A 177 -16.80 -20.49 -14.43
C SER A 177 -18.11 -20.48 -15.24
N LYS A 178 -19.19 -20.98 -14.63
CA LYS A 178 -20.55 -20.74 -15.14
C LYS A 178 -20.92 -19.27 -14.92
N GLU A 179 -21.68 -18.67 -15.85
CA GLU A 179 -22.10 -17.25 -15.79
C GLU A 179 -22.78 -16.90 -14.46
N GLU A 180 -23.56 -17.84 -13.92
CA GLU A 180 -24.25 -17.71 -12.63
C GLU A 180 -23.31 -17.70 -11.42
N ASN A 181 -22.14 -18.35 -11.52
CA ASN A 181 -21.18 -18.54 -10.43
C ASN A 181 -20.01 -17.55 -10.46
N SER A 182 -19.73 -16.92 -11.61
CA SER A 182 -18.57 -16.01 -11.80
C SER A 182 -18.53 -14.90 -10.75
N ALA A 183 -19.65 -14.18 -10.59
CA ALA A 183 -19.76 -13.07 -9.62
C ALA A 183 -19.53 -13.54 -8.17
N PHE A 184 -20.00 -14.74 -7.81
CA PHE A 184 -19.80 -15.31 -6.48
C PHE A 184 -18.33 -15.63 -6.21
N TYR A 185 -17.64 -16.27 -7.17
CA TYR A 185 -16.22 -16.59 -7.05
C TYR A 185 -15.33 -15.34 -7.00
N ILE A 186 -15.62 -14.34 -7.83
CA ILE A 186 -14.92 -13.05 -7.79
C ILE A 186 -15.12 -12.39 -6.42
N GLY A 187 -16.35 -12.39 -5.90
CA GLY A 187 -16.66 -11.87 -4.57
C GLY A 187 -15.90 -12.59 -3.45
N LEU A 188 -15.81 -13.91 -3.50
CA LEU A 188 -15.10 -14.72 -2.51
C LEU A 188 -13.59 -14.44 -2.50
N VAL A 189 -12.96 -14.37 -3.67
CA VAL A 189 -11.54 -14.02 -3.82
C VAL A 189 -11.28 -12.61 -3.28
N ARG A 190 -12.10 -11.62 -3.67
CA ARG A 190 -11.98 -10.23 -3.21
C ARG A 190 -12.11 -10.11 -1.68
N SER A 191 -13.08 -10.80 -1.11
CA SER A 191 -13.35 -10.79 0.34
C SER A 191 -12.19 -11.43 1.12
N SER A 192 -11.66 -12.56 0.63
CA SER A 192 -10.48 -13.21 1.23
C SER A 192 -9.25 -12.30 1.22
N GLY A 193 -9.10 -11.47 0.18
CA GLY A 193 -8.03 -10.47 0.09
C GLY A 193 -8.08 -9.39 1.17
N MET A 194 -9.25 -9.10 1.73
CA MET A 194 -9.41 -8.05 2.76
C MET A 194 -8.84 -8.43 4.13
N PHE A 195 -8.61 -9.71 4.39
CA PHE A 195 -7.86 -10.13 5.58
C PHE A 195 -6.38 -9.73 5.51
N GLY A 196 -5.84 -9.59 4.29
CA GLY A 196 -4.45 -9.18 4.05
C GLY A 196 -4.13 -7.84 4.71
N PRO A 197 -4.85 -6.76 4.36
CA PRO A 197 -4.65 -5.44 4.96
C PRO A 197 -4.62 -5.46 6.50
N THR A 198 -5.60 -6.12 7.14
CA THR A 198 -5.68 -6.21 8.61
C THR A 198 -4.43 -6.84 9.21
N LEU A 199 -4.00 -8.00 8.70
CA LEU A 199 -2.80 -8.66 9.21
C LEU A 199 -1.53 -7.86 8.90
N GLY A 200 -1.48 -7.12 7.79
CA GLY A 200 -0.32 -6.29 7.46
C GLY A 200 -0.19 -5.05 8.35
N PHE A 201 -1.31 -4.40 8.73
CA PHE A 201 -1.30 -3.35 9.76
C PHE A 201 -0.92 -3.91 11.13
N LEU A 202 -1.43 -5.08 11.52
CA LEU A 202 -1.04 -5.72 12.79
C LEU A 202 0.46 -6.05 12.84
N LEU A 203 1.00 -6.62 11.75
CA LEU A 203 2.43 -6.83 11.62
C LEU A 203 3.20 -5.50 11.65
N GLY A 204 2.68 -4.48 11.00
CA GLY A 204 3.21 -3.12 11.04
C GLY A 204 3.30 -2.59 12.46
N SER A 205 2.22 -2.69 13.23
CA SER A 205 2.20 -2.27 14.65
C SER A 205 3.26 -2.99 15.45
N PHE A 206 3.38 -4.31 15.26
CA PHE A 206 4.39 -5.11 15.94
C PHE A 206 5.81 -4.65 15.57
N CYS A 207 6.13 -4.54 14.28
CA CYS A 207 7.45 -4.08 13.82
C CYS A 207 7.74 -2.63 14.25
N ALA A 208 6.75 -1.75 14.28
CA ALA A 208 6.90 -0.37 14.75
C ALA A 208 7.24 -0.28 16.25
N SER A 209 6.78 -1.26 17.05
CA SER A 209 7.09 -1.32 18.48
C SER A 209 8.49 -1.85 18.79
N LEU A 210 9.15 -2.46 17.81
CA LEU A 210 10.51 -3.00 17.93
C LEU A 210 11.54 -1.97 17.46
N TRP A 211 12.66 -1.86 18.16
CA TRP A 211 13.75 -0.96 17.75
C TRP A 211 14.37 -1.40 16.42
N VAL A 212 14.75 -0.44 15.58
CA VAL A 212 15.29 -0.67 14.22
C VAL A 212 16.51 -1.59 14.17
N ASP A 213 17.42 -1.47 15.14
CA ASP A 213 18.68 -2.24 15.20
C ASP A 213 18.59 -3.40 16.20
N ILE A 214 17.56 -4.23 16.04
CA ILE A 214 17.28 -5.36 16.93
C ILE A 214 18.45 -6.36 16.97
N GLY A 215 18.83 -6.81 18.16
CA GLY A 215 19.92 -7.77 18.36
C GLY A 215 21.34 -7.22 18.23
N ILE A 216 21.51 -5.93 17.90
CA ILE A 216 22.81 -5.24 17.83
C ILE A 216 23.02 -4.30 19.03
N VAL A 217 21.92 -3.71 19.52
CA VAL A 217 21.90 -2.77 20.65
C VAL A 217 21.04 -3.36 21.77
N ASP A 218 21.51 -3.23 23.00
CA ASP A 218 20.72 -3.60 24.18
C ASP A 218 19.62 -2.56 24.41
N ILE A 219 18.36 -3.02 24.52
CA ILE A 219 17.19 -2.14 24.63
C ILE A 219 17.25 -1.36 25.95
N ASP A 220 17.81 -1.97 26.99
CA ASP A 220 17.94 -1.35 28.32
C ASP A 220 19.01 -0.25 28.35
N ALA A 221 19.88 -0.18 27.34
CA ALA A 221 20.83 0.92 27.16
C ALA A 221 20.24 2.12 26.40
N ILE A 222 19.04 1.98 25.83
CA ILE A 222 18.37 3.03 25.05
C ILE A 222 17.49 3.87 25.99
N SER A 223 17.75 5.19 26.05
CA SER A 223 17.01 6.11 26.92
C SER A 223 15.67 6.60 26.35
N ILE A 224 15.32 6.18 25.13
CA ILE A 224 14.11 6.62 24.42
C ILE A 224 13.06 5.50 24.34
N ASN A 225 11.78 5.89 24.31
CA ASN A 225 10.66 4.96 24.27
C ASN A 225 9.90 5.06 22.93
N PRO A 226 8.99 4.12 22.60
CA PRO A 226 8.21 4.14 21.35
C PRO A 226 7.26 5.32 21.16
N LYS A 227 7.07 6.19 22.17
CA LYS A 227 6.33 7.45 22.05
C LYS A 227 7.23 8.62 21.64
N ASP A 228 8.55 8.49 21.79
CA ASP A 228 9.51 9.52 21.38
C ASP A 228 9.51 9.65 19.86
N THR A 229 9.53 10.88 19.34
CA THR A 229 9.53 11.16 17.90
C THR A 229 10.82 10.68 17.22
N ARG A 230 11.90 10.47 17.99
CA ARG A 230 13.17 9.91 17.51
C ARG A 230 13.13 8.39 17.36
N TRP A 231 12.10 7.73 17.88
CA TRP A 231 11.97 6.28 17.77
C TRP A 231 11.78 5.85 16.33
N VAL A 232 12.62 4.90 15.90
CA VAL A 232 12.50 4.23 14.59
C VAL A 232 12.26 2.74 14.81
N GLY A 233 11.12 2.29 14.30
CA GLY A 233 10.68 0.91 14.30
C GLY A 233 11.46 0.03 13.32
N ALA A 234 11.43 -1.29 13.52
CA ALA A 234 12.03 -2.29 12.63
C ALA A 234 11.26 -2.46 11.30
N TRP A 235 11.20 -1.40 10.50
CA TRP A 235 10.45 -1.28 9.24
C TRP A 235 10.88 -2.30 8.15
N TRP A 236 12.11 -2.80 8.24
CA TRP A 236 12.67 -3.75 7.29
C TRP A 236 12.21 -5.19 7.56
N LEU A 237 11.91 -5.52 8.81
CA LEU A 237 11.66 -6.90 9.24
C LEU A 237 10.39 -7.47 8.60
N GLY A 238 9.29 -6.71 8.63
CA GLY A 238 8.05 -7.17 8.02
C GLY A 238 8.08 -7.11 6.50
N LEU A 239 8.94 -6.30 5.86
CA LEU A 239 9.14 -6.36 4.41
C LEU A 239 9.77 -7.70 3.98
N LEU A 240 10.66 -8.30 4.79
CA LEU A 240 11.17 -9.66 4.53
C LEU A 240 10.06 -10.69 4.58
N ILE A 241 9.18 -10.61 5.59
CA ILE A 241 8.01 -11.50 5.72
C ILE A 241 7.09 -11.31 4.52
N CYS A 242 6.80 -10.06 4.13
CA CYS A 242 6.00 -9.75 2.94
C CYS A 242 6.61 -10.33 1.66
N GLY A 243 7.93 -10.20 1.48
CA GLY A 243 8.66 -10.78 0.35
C GLY A 243 8.52 -12.29 0.28
N ALA A 244 8.66 -12.98 1.42
CA ALA A 244 8.47 -14.43 1.51
C ALA A 244 7.02 -14.86 1.20
N VAL A 245 6.02 -14.17 1.75
CA VAL A 245 4.60 -14.45 1.49
C VAL A 245 4.27 -14.27 0.01
N ASN A 246 4.77 -13.20 -0.62
CA ASN A 246 4.59 -12.95 -2.06
C ASN A 246 5.29 -14.02 -2.92
N PHE A 247 6.47 -14.48 -2.51
CA PHE A 247 7.18 -15.57 -3.19
C PHE A 247 6.36 -16.86 -3.13
N ILE A 248 5.86 -17.24 -1.95
CA ILE A 248 5.01 -18.43 -1.76
C ILE A 248 3.74 -18.29 -2.61
N ALA A 249 3.15 -17.09 -2.70
CA ALA A 249 1.96 -16.85 -3.51
C ALA A 249 2.19 -17.05 -5.01
N SER A 250 3.43 -16.96 -5.50
CA SER A 250 3.76 -17.22 -6.90
C SER A 250 3.76 -18.71 -7.26
N LEU A 251 4.09 -19.60 -6.31
CA LEU A 251 4.40 -21.01 -6.59
C LEU A 251 3.23 -21.79 -7.21
N PRO A 252 1.98 -21.71 -6.72
CA PRO A 252 0.88 -22.50 -7.26
C PRO A 252 0.59 -22.21 -8.73
N PHE A 253 0.80 -20.97 -9.17
CA PHE A 253 0.46 -20.54 -10.52
C PHE A 253 1.38 -21.11 -11.62
N TRP A 254 2.60 -21.51 -11.27
CA TRP A 254 3.53 -22.16 -12.20
C TRP A 254 3.03 -23.53 -12.68
N PHE A 255 2.26 -24.21 -11.85
CA PHE A 255 1.72 -25.56 -12.12
C PHE A 255 0.33 -25.54 -12.77
N LEU A 256 -0.26 -24.35 -12.98
CA LEU A 256 -1.61 -24.25 -13.55
C LEU A 256 -1.58 -24.22 -15.09
N PRO A 257 -2.54 -24.89 -15.75
CA PRO A 257 -2.58 -24.96 -17.21
C PRO A 257 -3.06 -23.65 -17.86
N TYR A 258 -2.72 -23.48 -19.15
CA TYR A 258 -3.13 -22.33 -19.96
C TYR A 258 -4.65 -22.13 -19.98
N SER A 259 -5.40 -23.23 -20.15
CA SER A 259 -6.86 -23.25 -20.20
C SER A 259 -7.42 -24.38 -19.37
N LEU A 260 -8.52 -24.13 -18.66
CA LEU A 260 -9.28 -25.15 -17.95
C LEU A 260 -10.53 -25.55 -18.77
N PRO A 261 -11.06 -26.78 -18.61
CA PRO A 261 -12.40 -27.08 -19.09
C PRO A 261 -13.40 -26.19 -18.34
N LYS A 262 -14.27 -25.50 -19.09
CA LYS A 262 -15.33 -24.65 -18.52
C LYS A 262 -16.24 -25.50 -17.62
N GLU A 263 -16.56 -25.00 -16.44
CA GLU A 263 -17.37 -25.69 -15.44
C GLU A 263 -18.71 -26.19 -16.05
N GLY A 264 -18.97 -27.50 -15.94
CA GLY A 264 -20.15 -28.17 -16.54
C GLY A 264 -19.96 -28.77 -17.95
N LYS A 265 -18.85 -28.50 -18.67
CA LYS A 265 -18.61 -29.13 -19.98
C LYS A 265 -18.35 -30.65 -19.90
N HIS A 266 -17.86 -31.14 -18.77
CA HIS A 266 -17.59 -32.58 -18.59
C HIS A 266 -18.86 -33.44 -18.46
N GLU A 267 -20.00 -32.87 -18.07
CA GLU A 267 -21.29 -33.58 -18.04
C GLU A 267 -21.88 -33.73 -19.45
N ASN A 268 -21.77 -32.69 -20.28
CA ASN A 268 -22.25 -32.76 -21.67
C ASN A 268 -21.37 -33.66 -22.56
N LEU A 269 -20.05 -33.69 -22.35
CA LEU A 269 -19.15 -34.56 -23.12
C LEU A 269 -19.35 -36.06 -22.85
N LYS A 270 -19.89 -36.46 -21.68
CA LYS A 270 -20.24 -37.85 -21.39
C LYS A 270 -21.62 -38.26 -21.93
N MET A 271 -22.52 -37.30 -22.18
CA MET A 271 -23.86 -37.56 -22.71
C MET A 271 -23.92 -37.54 -24.26
N SER A 272 -22.96 -36.89 -24.92
CA SER A 272 -22.97 -36.69 -26.38
C SER A 272 -22.27 -37.77 -27.21
N GLN A 273 -22.07 -38.99 -26.68
CA GLN A 273 -21.62 -40.15 -27.48
C GLN A 273 -22.82 -40.87 -28.12
N LEU A 274 -23.57 -40.17 -28.96
CA LEU A 274 -24.51 -40.75 -29.93
C LEU A 274 -24.33 -39.98 -31.24
N PRO A 275 -24.02 -40.65 -32.37
CA PRO A 275 -23.66 -39.96 -33.60
C PRO A 275 -24.92 -39.44 -34.28
N VAL A 276 -25.08 -38.12 -34.34
CA VAL A 276 -25.98 -37.50 -35.33
C VAL A 276 -25.16 -36.51 -36.14
N GLN A 277 -25.10 -36.85 -37.42
CA GLN A 277 -24.38 -36.20 -38.50
C GLN A 277 -25.16 -34.95 -38.96
N GLY A 278 -24.44 -33.85 -39.18
CA GLY A 278 -24.92 -32.67 -39.91
C GLY A 278 -25.05 -31.40 -39.06
N ASP A 279 -23.98 -30.62 -38.93
CA ASP A 279 -23.83 -29.38 -39.71
C ASP A 279 -22.49 -28.70 -39.39
N HIS A 280 -21.91 -28.07 -40.41
CA HIS A 280 -20.60 -27.42 -40.38
C HIS A 280 -20.52 -26.29 -39.33
N CYS A 281 -20.05 -26.59 -38.12
CA CYS A 281 -19.47 -25.59 -37.24
C CYS A 281 -17.94 -25.71 -37.33
N LYS A 282 -17.33 -24.78 -38.06
CA LYS A 282 -15.87 -24.67 -38.17
C LYS A 282 -15.29 -24.52 -36.76
N ILE A 283 -14.70 -25.58 -36.25
CA ILE A 283 -13.77 -25.51 -35.13
C ILE A 283 -12.50 -24.95 -35.74
N ASP A 284 -12.26 -23.64 -35.57
CA ASP A 284 -10.97 -23.07 -35.90
C ASP A 284 -9.87 -23.82 -35.10
N PRO A 285 -8.76 -24.19 -35.74
CA PRO A 285 -7.65 -24.86 -35.07
C PRO A 285 -7.05 -23.94 -34.00
N PRO A 286 -6.26 -24.47 -33.04
CA PRO A 286 -5.64 -23.66 -32.00
C PRO A 286 -4.64 -22.70 -32.66
N VAL A 287 -5.07 -21.47 -32.90
CA VAL A 287 -4.24 -20.41 -33.45
C VAL A 287 -3.13 -20.14 -32.41
N GLN A 288 -1.89 -20.49 -32.78
CA GLN A 288 -0.71 -20.02 -32.07
C GLN A 288 -0.84 -18.50 -31.89
N PRO A 289 -0.63 -17.96 -30.67
CA PRO A 289 -0.82 -16.53 -30.44
C PRO A 289 0.32 -15.78 -31.13
N HIS A 290 0.12 -15.41 -32.39
CA HIS A 290 0.91 -14.37 -33.01
C HIS A 290 0.61 -13.07 -32.27
N ILE A 291 1.57 -12.62 -31.45
CA ILE A 291 1.53 -11.35 -30.74
C ILE A 291 1.78 -10.22 -31.76
N TYR A 292 0.86 -10.05 -32.72
CA TYR A 292 0.75 -8.78 -33.42
C TYR A 292 -0.04 -7.86 -32.51
N LEU A 293 0.68 -6.93 -31.89
CA LEU A 293 0.14 -5.84 -31.09
C LEU A 293 -0.74 -4.98 -32.02
N SER A 294 -2.04 -5.27 -32.10
CA SER A 294 -2.97 -4.50 -32.92
C SER A 294 -3.31 -3.21 -32.18
N ILE A 295 -2.33 -2.32 -32.09
CA ILE A 295 -2.47 -0.95 -31.57
C ILE A 295 -3.62 -0.23 -32.31
N ALA A 296 -3.88 -0.61 -33.57
CA ALA A 296 -4.95 -0.10 -34.40
C ALA A 296 -6.35 -0.29 -33.79
N ASP A 297 -6.59 -1.38 -33.06
CA ASP A 297 -7.89 -1.64 -32.42
C ASP A 297 -8.00 -1.03 -31.00
N PHE A 298 -6.86 -0.68 -30.39
CA PHE A 298 -6.80 -0.14 -29.04
C PHE A 298 -7.39 1.27 -28.94
N PHE A 299 -6.95 2.18 -29.81
CA PHE A 299 -7.40 3.58 -29.78
C PHE A 299 -8.91 3.77 -30.06
N PRO A 300 -9.52 3.07 -31.04
CA PRO A 300 -10.97 3.13 -31.24
C PRO A 300 -11.77 2.63 -30.03
N ALA A 301 -11.34 1.54 -29.39
CA ALA A 301 -11.99 1.02 -28.19
C ALA A 301 -11.90 2.03 -27.02
N LEU A 302 -10.74 2.64 -26.82
CA LEU A 302 -10.52 3.68 -25.82
C LEU A 302 -11.41 4.90 -26.08
N LYS A 303 -11.50 5.36 -27.33
CA LYS A 303 -12.35 6.50 -27.73
C LYS A 303 -13.84 6.21 -27.48
N LYS A 304 -14.31 4.99 -27.76
CA LYS A 304 -15.69 4.58 -27.49
C LYS A 304 -16.01 4.60 -25.99
N LEU A 305 -15.04 4.22 -25.16
CA LEU A 305 -15.18 4.18 -23.71
C LEU A 305 -15.27 5.60 -23.12
N PHE A 306 -14.36 6.50 -23.52
CA PHE A 306 -14.40 7.92 -23.10
C PHE A 306 -15.57 8.70 -23.71
N GLY A 307 -16.19 8.22 -24.79
CA GLY A 307 -17.38 8.83 -25.37
C GLY A 307 -18.68 8.60 -24.57
N ASN A 308 -18.67 7.71 -23.57
CA ASN A 308 -19.84 7.43 -22.75
C ASN A 308 -19.88 8.35 -21.51
N PRO A 309 -20.80 9.33 -21.43
CA PRO A 309 -20.83 10.30 -20.34
C PRO A 309 -21.13 9.65 -18.98
N VAL A 310 -21.95 8.59 -18.93
CA VAL A 310 -22.24 7.86 -17.69
C VAL A 310 -20.99 7.19 -17.15
N PHE A 311 -20.18 6.61 -18.04
CA PHE A 311 -18.91 6.00 -17.68
C PHE A 311 -17.91 7.04 -17.15
N LEU A 312 -17.83 8.21 -17.78
CA LEU A 312 -16.97 9.31 -17.30
C LEU A 312 -17.36 9.78 -15.90
N VAL A 313 -18.64 10.02 -15.67
CA VAL A 313 -19.16 10.44 -14.35
C VAL A 313 -18.85 9.37 -13.29
N PHE A 314 -19.05 8.09 -13.64
CA PHE A 314 -18.74 6.98 -12.75
C PHE A 314 -17.24 6.89 -12.41
N ILE A 315 -16.35 7.07 -13.40
CA ILE A 315 -14.90 7.13 -13.17
C ILE A 315 -14.56 8.29 -12.24
N PHE A 316 -15.06 9.50 -12.52
CA PHE A 316 -14.74 10.68 -11.72
C PHE A 316 -15.18 10.51 -10.26
N LEU A 317 -16.38 9.98 -10.04
CA LEU A 317 -16.88 9.62 -8.71
C LEU A 317 -15.95 8.61 -8.01
N THR A 318 -15.53 7.56 -8.72
CA THR A 318 -14.65 6.52 -8.19
C THR A 318 -13.28 7.10 -7.81
N ILE A 319 -12.72 7.99 -8.64
CA ILE A 319 -11.45 8.68 -8.37
C ILE A 319 -11.55 9.49 -7.09
N LEU A 320 -12.61 10.29 -6.91
CA LEU A 320 -12.80 11.09 -5.70
C LEU A 320 -12.93 10.21 -4.44
N GLN A 321 -13.70 9.12 -4.53
CA GLN A 321 -13.88 8.18 -3.43
C GLN A 321 -12.58 7.50 -3.01
N TYR A 322 -11.83 6.96 -3.98
CA TYR A 322 -10.56 6.29 -3.69
C TYR A 322 -9.50 7.24 -3.17
N ASN A 323 -9.42 8.47 -3.70
CA ASN A 323 -8.50 9.48 -3.18
C ASN A 323 -8.78 9.82 -1.70
N SER A 324 -10.06 9.99 -1.34
CA SER A 324 -10.46 10.23 0.05
C SER A 324 -10.04 9.07 0.97
N LEU A 325 -10.32 7.83 0.56
CA LEU A 325 -9.96 6.64 1.33
C LEU A 325 -8.45 6.48 1.51
N VAL A 326 -7.67 6.63 0.42
CA VAL A 326 -6.21 6.48 0.45
C VAL A 326 -5.57 7.60 1.26
N GLY A 327 -6.04 8.84 1.10
CA GLY A 327 -5.55 9.99 1.88
C GLY A 327 -5.78 9.81 3.37
N MET A 328 -6.97 9.36 3.78
CA MET A 328 -7.29 9.07 5.17
C MET A 328 -6.33 8.02 5.74
N ILE A 329 -6.28 6.82 5.15
CA ILE A 329 -5.47 5.70 5.68
C ILE A 329 -3.97 6.05 5.76
N THR A 330 -3.45 6.79 4.79
CA THR A 330 -2.01 7.05 4.68
C THR A 330 -1.52 8.04 5.73
N TYR A 331 -2.30 9.09 6.00
CA TYR A 331 -1.90 10.18 6.90
C TYR A 331 -2.49 10.06 8.32
N GLU A 332 -3.49 9.21 8.53
CA GLU A 332 -4.15 9.04 9.83
C GLU A 332 -3.17 8.63 10.95
N THR A 333 -2.20 7.75 10.66
CA THR A 333 -1.19 7.35 11.65
C THR A 333 -0.37 8.55 12.15
N LYS A 334 0.10 9.38 11.21
CA LYS A 334 0.89 10.57 11.48
C LYS A 334 0.05 11.65 12.18
N PHE A 335 -1.19 11.83 11.74
CA PHE A 335 -2.13 12.73 12.40
C PHE A 335 -2.36 12.32 13.86
N MET A 336 -2.62 11.05 14.12
CA MET A 336 -2.84 10.57 15.48
C MET A 336 -1.61 10.76 16.37
N GLU A 337 -0.42 10.48 15.83
CA GLU A 337 0.83 10.69 16.54
C GLU A 337 1.05 12.17 16.90
N GLN A 338 0.93 13.07 15.92
CA GLN A 338 1.22 14.49 16.12
C GLN A 338 0.17 15.19 16.97
N GLN A 339 -1.11 14.85 16.80
CA GLN A 339 -2.21 15.54 17.45
C GLN A 339 -2.52 15.00 18.84
N PHE A 340 -2.41 13.68 19.05
CA PHE A 340 -2.81 12.99 20.29
C PHE A 340 -1.64 12.39 21.06
N ASN A 341 -0.39 12.59 20.61
CA ASN A 341 0.82 12.09 21.28
C ASN A 341 0.77 10.58 21.58
N ILE A 342 0.16 9.82 20.68
CA ILE A 342 0.16 8.35 20.75
C ILE A 342 1.33 7.80 19.94
N SER A 343 1.89 6.66 20.36
CA SER A 343 2.97 6.02 19.59
C SER A 343 2.49 5.58 18.21
N VAL A 344 3.38 5.64 17.22
CA VAL A 344 3.10 5.16 15.84
C VAL A 344 2.57 3.73 15.85
N ALA A 345 3.16 2.84 16.66
CA ALA A 345 2.71 1.46 16.79
C ALA A 345 1.24 1.37 17.22
N ARG A 346 0.82 2.16 18.23
CA ARG A 346 -0.55 2.17 18.71
C ARG A 346 -1.52 2.74 17.67
N ALA A 347 -1.12 3.78 16.93
CA ALA A 347 -1.94 4.32 15.84
C ALA A 347 -2.17 3.27 14.73
N ILE A 348 -1.11 2.59 14.30
CA ILE A 348 -1.17 1.51 13.31
C ILE A 348 -2.09 0.36 13.80
N PHE A 349 -1.98 -0.01 15.09
CA PHE A 349 -2.84 -1.03 15.69
C PHE A 349 -4.33 -0.66 15.61
N LEU A 350 -4.68 0.58 15.94
CA LEU A 350 -6.06 1.06 15.90
C LEU A 350 -6.64 1.00 14.48
N ILE A 351 -5.86 1.39 13.47
CA ILE A 351 -6.27 1.27 12.05
C ILE A 351 -6.51 -0.21 11.69
N GLY A 352 -5.60 -1.09 12.10
CA GLY A 352 -5.70 -2.53 11.84
C GLY A 352 -6.95 -3.18 12.45
N VAL A 353 -7.28 -2.86 13.70
CA VAL A 353 -8.33 -3.53 14.48
C VAL A 353 -9.70 -2.86 14.38
N ILE A 354 -9.74 -1.53 14.20
CA ILE A 354 -11.00 -0.77 14.17
C ILE A 354 -11.39 -0.48 12.73
N LEU A 355 -10.57 0.26 11.99
CA LEU A 355 -10.95 0.80 10.68
C LEU A 355 -11.20 -0.31 9.65
N LEU A 356 -10.29 -1.29 9.57
CA LEU A 356 -10.37 -2.33 8.54
C LEU A 356 -11.54 -3.31 8.75
N PRO A 357 -11.80 -3.87 9.95
CA PRO A 357 -12.97 -4.72 10.15
C PRO A 357 -14.30 -4.00 9.90
N ILE A 358 -14.41 -2.72 10.28
CA ILE A 358 -15.61 -1.91 9.98
C ILE A 358 -15.79 -1.76 8.47
N THR A 359 -14.71 -1.55 7.73
CA THR A 359 -14.75 -1.47 6.27
C THR A 359 -15.21 -2.80 5.64
N ILE A 360 -14.69 -3.95 6.12
CA ILE A 360 -15.10 -5.28 5.66
C ILE A 360 -16.59 -5.52 5.94
N LEU A 361 -17.05 -5.18 7.14
CA LEU A 361 -18.45 -5.30 7.52
C LEU A 361 -19.35 -4.42 6.63
N GLY A 362 -18.93 -3.19 6.35
CA GLY A 362 -19.63 -2.26 5.46
C GLY A 362 -19.75 -2.80 4.03
N MET A 363 -18.67 -3.35 3.46
CA MET A 363 -18.69 -3.98 2.13
C MET A 363 -19.65 -5.18 2.10
N PHE A 364 -19.59 -6.04 3.11
CA PHE A 364 -20.46 -7.21 3.20
C PHE A 364 -21.93 -6.82 3.37
N LEU A 365 -22.22 -5.86 4.26
CA LEU A 365 -23.57 -5.35 4.49
C LEU A 365 -24.15 -4.70 3.22
N GLY A 366 -23.35 -3.90 2.50
CA GLY A 366 -23.77 -3.31 1.23
C GLY A 366 -24.16 -4.36 0.19
N GLY A 367 -23.33 -5.40 0.03
CA GLY A 367 -23.64 -6.53 -0.87
C GLY A 367 -24.87 -7.32 -0.43
N PHE A 368 -25.02 -7.57 0.88
CA PHE A 368 -26.16 -8.28 1.45
C PHE A 368 -27.47 -7.51 1.25
N LEU A 369 -27.49 -6.19 1.48
CA LEU A 369 -28.67 -5.35 1.30
C LEU A 369 -29.12 -5.34 -0.17
N ILE A 370 -28.19 -5.16 -1.12
CA ILE A 370 -28.49 -5.22 -2.56
C ILE A 370 -29.13 -6.56 -2.93
N LYS A 371 -28.56 -7.68 -2.43
CA LYS A 371 -29.06 -9.03 -2.70
C LYS A 371 -30.42 -9.30 -2.05
N LYS A 372 -30.61 -8.91 -0.79
CA LYS A 372 -31.84 -9.15 -0.02
C LYS A 372 -33.01 -8.38 -0.62
N PHE A 373 -32.80 -7.12 -1.01
CA PHE A 373 -33.85 -6.27 -1.56
C PHE A 373 -33.95 -6.32 -3.08
N LYS A 374 -33.07 -7.07 -3.77
CA LYS A 374 -33.03 -7.19 -5.24
C LYS A 374 -33.10 -5.81 -5.92
N LEU A 375 -32.26 -4.88 -5.46
CA LEU A 375 -32.33 -3.48 -5.88
C LEU A 375 -32.00 -3.34 -7.37
N PRO A 376 -32.88 -2.74 -8.21
CA PRO A 376 -32.54 -2.42 -9.59
C PRO A 376 -31.50 -1.28 -9.64
N ILE A 377 -30.88 -1.08 -10.81
CA ILE A 377 -29.74 -0.14 -11.00
C ILE A 377 -30.04 1.27 -10.49
N THR A 378 -31.24 1.79 -10.75
CA THR A 378 -31.66 3.12 -10.28
C THR A 378 -31.75 3.21 -8.76
N GLU A 379 -32.25 2.16 -8.11
CA GLU A 379 -32.35 2.12 -6.64
C GLU A 379 -30.99 1.90 -5.98
N MET A 380 -30.07 1.16 -6.62
CA MET A 380 -28.67 1.07 -6.18
C MET A 380 -27.99 2.44 -6.20
N GLY A 381 -28.25 3.26 -7.22
CA GLY A 381 -27.75 4.64 -7.30
C GLY A 381 -28.30 5.52 -6.17
N LYS A 382 -29.61 5.47 -5.90
CA LYS A 382 -30.23 6.19 -4.79
C LYS A 382 -29.68 5.74 -3.44
N PHE A 383 -29.55 4.43 -3.23
CA PHE A 383 -28.98 3.85 -2.02
C PHE A 383 -27.56 4.38 -1.78
N ALA A 384 -26.69 4.35 -2.80
CA ALA A 384 -25.34 4.90 -2.71
C ALA A 384 -25.37 6.39 -2.33
N CYS A 385 -26.18 7.21 -2.99
CA CYS A 385 -26.32 8.64 -2.68
C CYS A 385 -26.75 8.89 -1.23
N ILE A 386 -27.77 8.17 -0.75
CA ILE A 386 -28.25 8.27 0.64
C ILE A 386 -27.13 7.90 1.62
N THR A 387 -26.39 6.82 1.37
CA THR A 387 -25.29 6.41 2.24
C THR A 387 -24.16 7.44 2.28
N PHE A 388 -23.85 8.10 1.16
CA PHE A 388 -22.84 9.17 1.15
C PHE A 388 -23.29 10.41 1.91
N ILE A 389 -24.54 10.84 1.75
CA ILE A 389 -25.09 11.97 2.50
C ILE A 389 -25.09 11.65 4.00
N LEU A 390 -25.52 10.46 4.38
CA LEU A 390 -25.51 10.03 5.77
C LEU A 390 -24.09 9.98 6.34
N ALA A 391 -23.13 9.42 5.61
CA ALA A 391 -21.72 9.39 6.03
C ALA A 391 -21.14 10.80 6.20
N TYR A 392 -21.47 11.73 5.28
CA TYR A 392 -21.07 13.13 5.39
C TYR A 392 -21.65 13.80 6.64
N LEU A 393 -22.95 13.61 6.91
CA LEU A 393 -23.60 14.13 8.12
C LEU A 393 -23.01 13.55 9.40
N LEU A 394 -22.68 12.25 9.41
CA LEU A 394 -22.02 11.61 10.55
C LEU A 394 -20.60 12.17 10.79
N ASN A 395 -19.85 12.49 9.73
CA ASN A 395 -18.54 13.12 9.87
C ASN A 395 -18.62 14.52 10.53
N LEU A 396 -19.74 15.24 10.41
CA LEU A 396 -19.93 16.51 11.12
C LEU A 396 -19.98 16.33 12.64
N LEU A 397 -20.33 15.14 13.14
CA LEU A 397 -20.29 14.85 14.57
C LEU A 397 -18.87 14.91 15.14
N TYR A 398 -17.83 14.74 14.32
CA TYR A 398 -16.44 14.87 14.80
C TYR A 398 -16.14 16.26 15.37
N PHE A 399 -16.80 17.32 14.89
CA PHE A 399 -16.66 18.66 15.48
C PHE A 399 -17.22 18.77 16.90
N THR A 400 -18.08 17.84 17.31
CA THR A 400 -18.67 17.81 18.65
C THR A 400 -17.84 17.01 19.66
N CYS A 401 -16.87 16.22 19.18
CA CYS A 401 -15.99 15.41 20.02
C CYS A 401 -14.79 16.22 20.48
N SER A 402 -14.69 16.48 21.79
CA SER A 402 -13.48 17.03 22.41
C SER A 402 -12.54 15.90 22.83
N CYS A 403 -11.31 15.90 22.32
CA CYS A 403 -10.23 15.05 22.81
C CYS A 403 -9.08 15.91 23.35
N GLU A 404 -8.37 15.38 24.33
CA GLU A 404 -7.13 16.00 24.80
C GLU A 404 -6.09 15.99 23.67
N VAL A 405 -5.71 17.17 23.22
CA VAL A 405 -4.67 17.37 22.21
C VAL A 405 -3.31 17.57 22.88
N LEU A 406 -2.23 17.26 22.15
CA LEU A 406 -0.88 17.51 22.61
C LEU A 406 -0.71 18.99 22.99
N GLN A 407 -0.30 19.21 24.24
CA GLN A 407 -0.03 20.53 24.76
C GLN A 407 1.39 20.96 24.37
N VAL A 408 1.51 21.98 23.52
CA VAL A 408 2.78 22.52 23.04
C VAL A 408 3.02 23.88 23.70
N ALA A 409 4.10 23.96 24.49
CA ALA A 409 4.51 25.20 25.13
C ALA A 409 4.76 26.31 24.10
N GLY A 410 4.20 27.49 24.35
CA GLY A 410 4.23 28.64 23.44
C GLY A 410 3.15 28.64 22.34
N LEU A 411 2.38 27.56 22.18
CA LEU A 411 1.29 27.46 21.19
C LEU A 411 -0.06 27.22 21.86
N THR A 412 -0.18 26.16 22.67
CA THR A 412 -1.43 25.80 23.37
C THR A 412 -1.34 25.97 24.87
N THR A 413 -0.12 26.01 25.44
CA THR A 413 0.12 26.36 26.84
C THR A 413 1.18 27.45 26.91
N SER A 414 1.16 28.27 27.95
CA SER A 414 2.29 29.16 28.24
C SER A 414 3.55 28.34 28.53
N TYR A 415 4.73 28.90 28.24
CA TYR A 415 5.96 28.37 28.81
C TYR A 415 5.84 28.44 30.32
N SER A 416 6.00 27.30 31.01
CA SER A 416 6.17 27.29 32.46
C SER A 416 7.57 27.83 32.78
N GLY A 417 7.69 29.14 32.83
CA GLY A 417 8.79 29.85 33.47
C GLY A 417 8.48 30.04 34.96
N PHE A 418 9.51 29.87 35.79
CA PHE A 418 9.50 30.24 37.22
C PHE A 418 9.17 31.72 37.42
#